data_AF-A0A151J2E3-F1
#
_entry.id   AF-A0A151J2E3-F1
#
_cell.length_a   1.000
_cell.length_b   1.000
_cell.length_c   1.000
_cell.angle_alpha   90.00
_cell.angle_beta   90.00
_cell.angle_gamma   90.00
#
_symmetry.space_group_name_H-M   'P 1'
#
loop_
_entity.id
_entity.type
_entity.pdbx_description
1 polymer ?
#
loop_
_entity_poly.entity_id
_entity_poly.type
_entity_poly.pdbx_seq_one_letter_code
_entity_poly.pdbx_strand_id
1 'polypeptide(L)'
;MPCNGYIRSERSRSNIEHNKNRSRNHNDNRFKSLVLLRRLLCAQKYEGCFRSSDLNKLPTSTLEHTSMPAECVKKCRSQYYMFAGLMNGQQCYCVNKFGQPSDSCTVNCASDSSNYCGSYKAMSIYATGYQGPSPPRRVSVTEETKDTLKITWQPPDIPNGKIISYTIRAVVEETYSSNNLSPIESQIQGGSSNMTILRGLQPGTKYHISITASNILGSSEPANTTGWTLIGPPDKPAMPKILEHGKDMTVMLTEGHSEYGPIAHIRFLLCKLTLYLPRSMKSI
;
A
#
# COMPACT_ATOMS: atom_id res chain seq x y z
N MET A 1 9.65 14.67 0.98
CA MET A 1 10.49 15.83 1.38
C MET A 1 11.65 15.96 0.39
N PRO A 2 11.92 17.14 -0.20
CA PRO A 2 13.05 17.30 -1.12
C PRO A 2 14.36 17.46 -0.33
N CYS A 3 15.42 16.89 -0.91
CA CYS A 3 16.77 16.80 -0.35
C CYS A 3 17.44 18.19 -0.30
N ASN A 4 17.88 18.63 0.89
CA ASN A 4 18.82 19.74 1.05
C ASN A 4 20.24 19.16 1.16
N GLY A 5 21.09 19.44 0.17
CA GLY A 5 22.50 19.05 0.16
C GLY A 5 23.39 20.23 -0.23
N TYR A 6 24.34 20.53 0.65
CA TYR A 6 25.35 21.58 0.58
C TYR A 6 26.27 21.45 -0.65
N ILE A 7 26.56 22.57 -1.33
CA ILE A 7 27.64 22.67 -2.32
C ILE A 7 28.90 23.19 -1.61
N ARG A 8 30.03 22.49 -1.82
CA ARG A 8 31.38 22.88 -1.35
C ARG A 8 31.85 24.10 -2.14
N SER A 9 32.28 25.16 -1.45
CA SER A 9 32.65 26.44 -2.06
C SER A 9 34.04 26.39 -2.70
N GLU A 10 34.15 26.90 -3.92
CA GLU A 10 35.41 27.36 -4.51
C GLU A 10 35.46 28.89 -4.48
N ARG A 11 36.55 29.43 -3.92
CA ARG A 11 36.86 30.86 -3.89
C ARG A 11 37.25 31.32 -5.29
N SER A 12 36.69 32.47 -5.71
CA SER A 12 37.34 33.36 -6.67
C SER A 12 36.90 34.80 -6.38
N ARG A 13 37.89 35.68 -6.12
CA ARG A 13 37.73 37.12 -5.90
C ARG A 13 37.82 37.85 -7.25
N SER A 14 36.94 38.83 -7.49
CA SER A 14 37.26 40.14 -8.11
C SER A 14 36.04 41.07 -8.27
N ASN A 15 35.96 42.08 -7.40
CA ASN A 15 35.75 43.54 -7.60
C ASN A 15 34.84 44.18 -8.69
N ILE A 16 33.99 45.12 -8.20
CA ILE A 16 33.60 46.47 -8.73
C ILE A 16 32.61 46.46 -9.94
N GLU A 17 31.47 47.18 -10.05
CA GLU A 17 31.05 48.54 -9.67
C GLU A 17 29.49 48.72 -9.73
N HIS A 18 29.01 49.88 -9.26
CA HIS A 18 27.63 50.39 -9.28
C HIS A 18 26.96 50.49 -10.67
N ASN A 19 25.64 50.19 -10.77
CA ASN A 19 24.62 51.19 -11.16
C ASN A 19 23.16 50.70 -11.06
N LYS A 20 22.26 51.59 -10.64
CA LYS A 20 20.78 51.47 -10.67
C LYS A 20 20.27 52.09 -11.99
N ASN A 21 19.51 51.35 -12.80
CA ASN A 21 18.25 51.82 -13.43
C ASN A 21 17.67 50.83 -14.48
N ARG A 22 16.44 50.39 -14.21
CA ARG A 22 15.24 50.39 -15.09
C ARG A 22 15.43 50.19 -16.62
N SER A 23 15.02 49.03 -17.17
CA SER A 23 14.08 48.96 -18.31
C SER A 23 13.65 47.52 -18.66
N ARG A 24 12.46 47.43 -19.26
CA ARG A 24 11.71 46.23 -19.68
C ARG A 24 12.27 45.62 -20.98
N ASN A 25 11.96 44.33 -21.17
CA ASN A 25 11.85 43.58 -22.43
C ASN A 25 13.11 43.37 -23.28
N HIS A 26 13.88 42.33 -22.94
CA HIS A 26 14.44 41.37 -23.90
C HIS A 26 15.11 40.22 -23.13
N ASN A 27 14.62 38.98 -23.24
CA ASN A 27 15.33 37.68 -23.05
C ASN A 27 14.42 36.54 -22.54
N ASP A 28 13.32 36.28 -23.24
CA ASP A 28 12.47 35.08 -23.03
C ASP A 28 12.98 33.84 -23.81
N ASN A 29 14.31 33.68 -23.91
CA ASN A 29 14.94 32.49 -24.50
C ASN A 29 16.14 31.95 -23.70
N ARG A 30 16.55 32.60 -22.61
CA ARG A 30 17.53 32.05 -21.65
C ARG A 30 16.87 31.39 -20.42
N PHE A 31 15.61 31.70 -20.12
CA PHE A 31 14.90 31.14 -18.97
C PHE A 31 14.33 29.73 -19.23
N LYS A 32 14.05 29.37 -20.50
CA LYS A 32 13.57 28.03 -20.86
C LYS A 32 14.65 26.95 -20.78
N SER A 33 15.93 27.33 -20.84
CA SER A 33 17.07 26.40 -20.73
C SER A 33 17.38 25.99 -19.28
N LEU A 34 17.15 26.88 -18.31
CA LEU A 34 17.37 26.60 -16.88
C LEU A 34 16.27 25.77 -16.20
N VAL A 35 15.05 25.76 -16.77
CA VAL A 35 13.93 24.98 -16.23
C VAL A 35 13.97 23.52 -16.70
N LEU A 36 14.50 23.25 -17.90
CA LEU A 36 14.69 21.88 -18.39
C LEU A 36 15.86 21.14 -17.70
N LEU A 37 16.86 21.87 -17.19
CA LEU A 37 17.99 21.31 -16.42
C LEU A 37 17.69 21.04 -14.94
N ARG A 38 16.49 21.40 -14.45
CA ARG A 38 16.06 21.12 -13.07
C ARG A 38 15.25 19.83 -12.91
N ARG A 39 15.00 19.10 -14.00
CA ARG A 39 14.52 17.72 -13.95
C ARG A 39 15.71 16.80 -14.15
N LEU A 40 16.00 15.96 -13.15
CA LEU A 40 17.08 14.97 -13.08
C LEU A 40 18.45 15.64 -12.81
N LEU A 41 18.98 15.65 -11.59
CA LEU A 41 19.37 14.48 -10.80
C LEU A 41 19.20 14.84 -9.32
N CYS A 42 18.54 14.01 -8.51
CA CYS A 42 18.95 13.96 -7.11
C CYS A 42 20.41 13.50 -7.16
N ALA A 43 21.35 14.40 -6.84
CA ALA A 43 22.74 14.00 -6.68
C ALA A 43 22.73 12.83 -5.70
N GLN A 44 23.28 11.71 -6.14
CA GLN A 44 23.19 10.48 -5.40
C GLN A 44 23.93 10.65 -4.08
N LYS A 45 23.23 10.47 -2.96
CA LYS A 45 23.82 10.72 -1.64
C LYS A 45 24.80 9.60 -1.32
N TYR A 46 26.08 9.87 -1.52
CA TYR A 46 27.19 9.00 -1.11
C TYR A 46 27.35 9.07 0.40
N GLU A 47 27.14 7.95 1.09
CA GLU A 47 27.28 7.85 2.54
C GLU A 47 28.74 7.57 2.95
N GLY A 48 29.53 7.00 2.05
CA GLY A 48 30.96 6.76 2.28
C GLY A 48 31.42 5.36 1.87
N CYS A 49 32.63 5.02 2.30
CA CYS A 49 33.27 3.75 2.03
C CYS A 49 33.35 2.90 3.30
N PHE A 50 32.98 1.63 3.19
CA PHE A 50 32.83 0.72 4.34
C PHE A 50 33.38 -0.67 4.05
N ARG A 51 33.91 -1.37 5.07
CA ARG A 51 34.50 -2.70 4.90
C ARG A 51 33.45 -3.75 4.47
N SER A 52 33.86 -4.63 3.57
CA SER A 52 33.05 -5.73 3.03
C SER A 52 33.00 -6.97 3.91
N SER A 53 33.92 -7.13 4.87
CA SER A 53 34.08 -8.32 5.72
C SER A 53 32.85 -8.68 6.57
N ASP A 54 31.85 -7.80 6.62
CA ASP A 54 30.57 -8.00 7.30
C ASP A 54 29.47 -8.60 6.37
N LEU A 55 29.74 -8.81 5.08
CA LEU A 55 28.74 -9.18 4.05
C LEU A 55 28.36 -10.67 3.97
N ASN A 56 29.20 -11.60 4.44
CA ASN A 56 28.87 -13.04 4.47
C ASN A 56 27.65 -13.36 5.37
N LYS A 57 27.06 -12.34 6.02
CA LYS A 57 25.88 -12.41 6.89
C LYS A 57 24.70 -11.56 6.39
N LEU A 58 24.79 -10.87 5.25
CA LEU A 58 23.69 -10.04 4.76
C LEU A 58 22.96 -10.69 3.57
N PRO A 59 21.61 -10.71 3.57
CA PRO A 59 20.82 -11.20 2.45
C PRO A 59 21.03 -10.26 1.27
N THR A 60 21.91 -10.67 0.36
CA THR A 60 22.37 -9.87 -0.76
C THR A 60 21.63 -10.33 -2.01
N SER A 61 20.70 -9.49 -2.50
CA SER A 61 20.25 -9.62 -3.89
C SER A 61 21.38 -9.07 -4.75
N THR A 62 22.21 -9.95 -5.28
CA THR A 62 23.24 -9.61 -6.26
C THR A 62 22.56 -9.31 -7.59
N LEU A 63 22.75 -8.09 -8.07
CA LEU A 63 22.43 -7.75 -9.45
C LEU A 63 23.76 -7.79 -10.20
N GLU A 64 23.94 -8.82 -11.02
CA GLU A 64 25.08 -8.85 -11.92
C GLU A 64 24.92 -7.74 -12.97
N HIS A 65 26.00 -6.99 -13.21
CA HIS A 65 26.17 -5.99 -14.27
C HIS A 65 25.59 -4.58 -14.09
N THR A 66 25.21 -4.13 -12.90
CA THR A 66 24.86 -2.71 -12.74
C THR A 66 26.14 -1.86 -12.58
N SER A 67 26.61 -1.27 -13.66
CA SER A 67 27.87 -0.52 -13.73
C SER A 67 27.76 0.95 -13.33
N MET A 68 26.55 1.39 -12.91
CA MET A 68 26.26 2.78 -12.51
C MET A 68 25.59 2.84 -11.13
N PRO A 69 26.09 3.67 -10.19
CA PRO A 69 25.48 3.86 -8.87
C PRO A 69 23.98 4.22 -8.92
N ALA A 70 23.56 5.06 -9.88
CA ALA A 70 22.18 5.47 -10.08
C ALA A 70 21.22 4.28 -10.26
N GLU A 71 21.64 3.29 -11.04
CA GLU A 71 20.85 2.09 -11.31
C GLU A 71 20.75 1.19 -10.07
N CYS A 72 21.89 0.96 -9.41
CA CYS A 72 21.94 0.16 -8.19
C CYS A 72 21.02 0.73 -7.10
N VAL A 73 21.07 2.05 -6.85
CA VAL A 73 20.15 2.72 -5.93
C VAL A 73 18.70 2.59 -6.35
N LYS A 74 18.40 2.81 -7.63
CA LYS A 74 17.02 2.71 -8.13
C LYS A 74 16.45 1.32 -7.84
N LYS A 75 17.24 0.26 -8.07
CA LYS A 75 16.76 -1.10 -7.81
C LYS A 75 16.68 -1.44 -6.33
N CYS A 76 17.68 -1.10 -5.53
CA CYS A 76 17.61 -1.35 -4.09
C CYS A 76 16.45 -0.60 -3.43
N ARG A 77 16.14 0.62 -3.92
CA ARG A 77 14.93 1.35 -3.52
C ARG A 77 13.64 0.58 -3.86
N SER A 78 13.54 0.01 -5.07
CA SER A 78 12.34 -0.74 -5.46
C SER A 78 12.18 -2.07 -4.72
N GLN A 79 13.23 -2.51 -4.02
CA GLN A 79 13.22 -3.66 -3.12
C GLN A 79 13.20 -3.26 -1.63
N TYR A 80 12.89 -2.00 -1.32
CA TYR A 80 12.69 -1.50 0.04
C TYR A 80 13.97 -1.42 0.90
N TYR A 81 15.16 -1.47 0.29
CA TYR A 81 16.42 -1.35 1.02
C TYR A 81 16.81 0.11 1.23
N MET A 82 17.36 0.43 2.40
CA MET A 82 17.80 1.79 2.76
C MET A 82 19.05 2.24 2.00
N PHE A 83 19.90 1.29 1.60
CA PHE A 83 21.18 1.56 0.97
C PHE A 83 21.45 0.64 -0.20
N ALA A 84 22.29 1.13 -1.11
CA ALA A 84 22.86 0.41 -2.22
C ALA A 84 24.38 0.45 -2.10
N GLY A 85 25.01 -0.72 -2.14
CA GLY A 85 26.45 -0.87 -2.04
C GLY A 85 27.04 -1.36 -3.34
N LEU A 86 28.09 -0.68 -3.81
CA LEU A 86 28.83 -1.08 -5.01
C LEU A 86 30.21 -1.60 -4.65
N MET A 87 30.59 -2.72 -5.28
CA MET A 87 31.87 -3.40 -5.07
C MET A 87 32.47 -3.80 -6.41
N ASN A 88 33.80 -3.89 -6.48
CA ASN A 88 34.53 -4.38 -7.66
C ASN A 88 34.14 -3.69 -8.99
N GLY A 89 33.80 -2.39 -8.96
CA GLY A 89 33.52 -1.60 -10.17
C GLY A 89 32.13 -1.81 -10.80
N GLN A 90 31.46 -2.94 -10.57
CA GLN A 90 30.23 -3.31 -11.28
C GLN A 90 29.22 -4.15 -10.47
N GLN A 91 29.56 -4.59 -9.26
CA GLN A 91 28.66 -5.42 -8.46
C GLN A 91 27.76 -4.53 -7.60
N CYS A 92 26.48 -4.83 -7.55
CA CYS A 92 25.50 -4.12 -6.72
C CYS A 92 24.88 -5.03 -5.67
N TYR A 93 24.74 -4.47 -4.48
CA TYR A 93 24.23 -5.13 -3.30
C TYR A 93 23.25 -4.23 -2.57
N CYS A 94 22.04 -4.74 -2.30
CA CYS A 94 21.05 -4.02 -1.53
C CYS A 94 21.19 -4.34 -0.04
N VAL A 95 21.38 -3.32 0.79
CA VAL A 95 21.69 -3.48 2.22
C VAL A 95 20.91 -2.50 3.09
N ASN A 96 20.63 -2.92 4.32
CA ASN A 96 19.99 -2.06 5.34
C ASN A 96 20.96 -1.64 6.46
N LYS A 97 22.10 -2.32 6.53
CA LYS A 97 23.20 -2.06 7.46
C LYS A 97 24.51 -2.28 6.72
N PHE A 98 25.55 -1.60 7.15
CA PHE A 98 26.89 -1.71 6.59
C PHE A 98 27.93 -1.64 7.72
N GLY A 99 29.14 -2.06 7.38
CA GLY A 99 30.22 -2.26 8.33
C GLY A 99 30.91 -0.97 8.80
N GLN A 100 32.13 -1.14 9.30
CA GLN A 100 33.00 -0.04 9.73
C GLN A 100 33.50 0.80 8.55
N PRO A 101 33.74 2.11 8.73
CA PRO A 101 34.35 2.96 7.71
C PRO A 101 35.68 2.41 7.18
N SER A 102 35.99 2.72 5.93
CA SER A 102 37.21 2.33 5.24
C SER A 102 37.59 3.40 4.22
N ASP A 103 38.89 3.51 3.90
CA ASP A 103 39.37 4.36 2.80
C ASP A 103 39.73 3.53 1.55
N SER A 104 39.30 2.26 1.51
CA SER A 104 39.70 1.30 0.48
C SER A 104 38.80 1.29 -0.76
N CYS A 105 37.90 2.25 -0.94
CA CYS A 105 37.02 2.33 -2.12
C CYS A 105 37.67 3.15 -3.21
N THR A 106 38.68 2.56 -3.85
CA THR A 106 39.52 3.24 -4.85
C THR A 106 39.17 2.86 -6.28
N VAL A 107 38.26 1.90 -6.50
CA VAL A 107 37.86 1.46 -7.84
C VAL A 107 36.75 2.38 -8.35
N ASN A 108 36.96 3.02 -9.50
CA ASN A 108 35.93 3.78 -10.19
C ASN A 108 34.88 2.84 -10.82
N CYS A 109 33.66 3.33 -10.97
CA CYS A 109 32.60 2.55 -11.60
C CYS A 109 32.86 2.34 -13.10
N ALA A 110 32.56 1.14 -13.60
CA ALA A 110 32.90 0.75 -14.97
C ALA A 110 32.22 1.61 -16.05
N SER A 111 31.01 2.13 -15.79
CA SER A 111 30.28 3.00 -16.72
C SER A 111 30.11 4.43 -16.24
N ASP A 112 30.72 4.78 -15.09
CA ASP A 112 30.67 6.12 -14.52
C ASP A 112 31.94 6.41 -13.71
N SER A 113 32.99 6.83 -14.41
CA SER A 113 34.29 7.10 -13.79
C SER A 113 34.26 8.27 -12.80
N SER A 114 33.16 9.05 -12.71
CA SER A 114 33.02 10.12 -11.73
C SER A 114 32.69 9.63 -10.32
N ASN A 115 32.33 8.34 -10.17
CA ASN A 115 31.92 7.73 -8.93
C ASN A 115 32.79 6.54 -8.53
N TYR A 116 32.81 6.24 -7.22
CA TYR A 116 33.50 5.09 -6.66
C TYR A 116 32.56 3.89 -6.54
N CYS A 117 33.05 2.73 -6.96
CA CYS A 117 32.38 1.44 -6.92
C CYS A 117 33.17 0.43 -6.06
N GLY A 118 33.58 0.89 -4.89
CA GLY A 118 34.22 0.05 -3.86
C GLY A 118 35.62 -0.43 -4.23
N SER A 119 35.92 -1.66 -3.80
CA SER A 119 37.10 -2.47 -4.14
C SER A 119 36.81 -3.92 -3.73
N TYR A 120 37.79 -4.82 -3.84
CA TYR A 120 37.63 -6.21 -3.40
C TYR A 120 37.41 -6.39 -1.89
N LYS A 121 37.69 -5.36 -1.08
CA LYS A 121 37.58 -5.40 0.38
C LYS A 121 36.66 -4.35 1.00
N ALA A 122 36.15 -3.40 0.22
CA ALA A 122 35.29 -2.34 0.71
C ALA A 122 34.19 -1.97 -0.31
N MET A 123 33.05 -1.51 0.19
CA MET A 123 31.91 -1.09 -0.61
C MET A 123 31.73 0.42 -0.56
N SER A 124 31.43 1.01 -1.70
CA SER A 124 30.91 2.37 -1.80
C SER A 124 29.41 2.34 -1.52
N ILE A 125 28.96 3.02 -0.45
CA ILE A 125 27.57 3.00 -0.01
C ILE A 125 26.85 4.28 -0.42
N TYR A 126 25.67 4.12 -1.00
CA TYR A 126 24.79 5.19 -1.42
C TYR A 126 23.41 5.03 -0.78
N ALA A 127 22.83 6.13 -0.31
CA ALA A 127 21.47 6.09 0.21
C ALA A 127 20.45 5.98 -0.92
N THR A 128 19.44 5.13 -0.71
CA THR A 128 18.30 5.01 -1.62
C THR A 128 17.20 6.03 -1.32
N GLY A 129 17.26 6.64 -0.13
CA GLY A 129 16.21 7.47 0.43
C GLY A 129 14.94 6.68 0.81
N TYR A 130 15.02 5.34 0.87
CA TYR A 130 13.94 4.51 1.41
C TYR A 130 14.13 4.35 2.93
N GLN A 131 13.07 4.51 3.71
CA GLN A 131 13.15 4.50 5.17
C GLN A 131 12.01 3.74 5.86
N GLY A 132 10.88 3.53 5.17
CA GLY A 132 9.75 2.76 5.71
C GLY A 132 10.03 1.26 5.71
N PRO A 133 9.16 0.44 6.31
CA PRO A 133 9.23 -1.02 6.21
C PRO A 133 8.85 -1.51 4.80
N SER A 134 9.25 -2.72 4.42
CA SER A 134 8.61 -3.46 3.34
C SER A 134 7.15 -3.83 3.72
N PRO A 135 6.30 -4.22 2.77
CA PRO A 135 4.95 -4.68 3.08
C PRO A 135 4.91 -5.83 4.10
N PRO A 136 3.86 -5.93 4.93
CA PRO A 136 3.54 -7.15 5.69
C PRO A 136 3.39 -8.35 4.76
N ARG A 137 3.63 -9.56 5.29
CA ARG A 137 3.66 -10.78 4.49
C ARG A 137 2.56 -11.73 4.89
N ARG A 138 2.27 -12.70 4.02
CA ARG A 138 1.30 -13.79 4.26
C ARG A 138 0.00 -13.27 4.88
N VAL A 139 -0.54 -12.19 4.33
CA VAL A 139 -1.81 -11.63 4.79
C VAL A 139 -2.89 -12.63 4.42
N SER A 140 -3.71 -13.02 5.38
CA SER A 140 -4.85 -13.89 5.16
C SER A 140 -6.08 -13.36 5.88
N VAL A 141 -7.23 -13.67 5.30
CA VAL A 141 -8.55 -13.28 5.82
C VAL A 141 -9.36 -14.53 6.04
N THR A 142 -10.01 -14.60 7.19
CA THR A 142 -10.96 -15.66 7.53
C THR A 142 -12.26 -15.00 7.93
N GLU A 143 -13.36 -15.45 7.32
CA GLU A 143 -14.69 -15.06 7.73
C GLU A 143 -15.02 -15.65 9.11
N GLU A 144 -15.52 -14.80 10.01
CA GLU A 144 -15.88 -15.22 11.38
C GLU A 144 -17.39 -15.06 11.57
N THR A 145 -17.93 -13.89 11.21
CA THR A 145 -19.36 -13.58 11.33
C THR A 145 -19.86 -12.81 10.10
N LYS A 146 -21.15 -12.46 10.11
CA LYS A 146 -21.76 -11.59 9.10
C LYS A 146 -21.22 -10.15 9.11
N ASP A 147 -20.57 -9.71 10.17
CA ASP A 147 -20.16 -8.33 10.39
C ASP A 147 -18.69 -8.19 10.83
N THR A 148 -17.94 -9.31 10.81
CA THR A 148 -16.52 -9.33 11.21
C THR A 148 -15.67 -10.21 10.31
N LEU A 149 -14.41 -9.80 10.13
CA LEU A 149 -13.37 -10.56 9.44
C LEU A 149 -12.14 -10.67 10.35
N LYS A 150 -11.61 -11.88 10.48
CA LYS A 150 -10.31 -12.11 11.11
C LYS A 150 -9.22 -11.95 10.08
N ILE A 151 -8.25 -11.11 10.38
CA ILE A 151 -7.13 -10.80 9.49
C ILE A 151 -5.85 -11.21 10.21
N THR A 152 -5.01 -12.01 9.57
CA THR A 152 -3.69 -12.39 10.10
C THR A 152 -2.59 -12.02 9.12
N TRP A 153 -1.38 -11.78 9.63
CA TRP A 153 -0.22 -11.40 8.83
C TRP A 153 1.09 -11.83 9.49
N GLN A 154 2.17 -11.75 8.73
CA GLN A 154 3.54 -11.84 9.20
C GLN A 154 4.23 -10.46 9.10
N PRO A 155 5.21 -10.19 9.97
CA PRO A 155 5.96 -8.94 9.92
C PRO A 155 6.72 -8.78 8.59
N PRO A 156 7.04 -7.53 8.20
CA PRO A 156 7.92 -7.22 7.09
C PRO A 156 9.28 -7.93 7.18
N ASP A 157 9.80 -8.44 6.06
CA ASP A 157 11.17 -8.98 5.99
C ASP A 157 12.22 -7.87 6.16
N ILE A 158 11.90 -6.66 5.69
CA ILE A 158 12.76 -5.48 5.78
C ILE A 158 12.05 -4.43 6.62
N PRO A 159 12.20 -4.42 7.97
CA PRO A 159 11.44 -3.52 8.83
C PRO A 159 11.99 -2.09 8.85
N ASN A 160 13.27 -1.89 8.47
CA ASN A 160 13.98 -0.60 8.45
C ASN A 160 13.83 0.23 9.75
N GLY A 161 13.69 -0.46 10.88
CA GLY A 161 13.41 0.15 12.17
C GLY A 161 12.46 -0.72 12.99
N LYS A 162 12.08 -0.24 14.17
CA LYS A 162 11.06 -0.89 14.99
C LYS A 162 9.68 -0.58 14.39
N ILE A 163 8.88 -1.62 14.15
CA ILE A 163 7.48 -1.46 13.73
C ILE A 163 6.67 -0.93 14.92
N ILE A 164 6.03 0.22 14.73
CA ILE A 164 5.23 0.91 15.77
C ILE A 164 3.73 0.68 15.61
N SER A 165 3.26 0.42 14.38
CA SER A 165 1.85 0.11 14.12
C SER A 165 1.65 -0.63 12.80
N TYR A 166 0.49 -1.27 12.70
CA TYR A 166 -0.11 -1.71 11.44
C TYR A 166 -1.42 -0.97 11.22
N THR A 167 -1.67 -0.52 10.00
CA THR A 167 -2.95 0.10 9.63
C THR A 167 -3.67 -0.82 8.67
N ILE A 168 -4.87 -1.26 9.05
CA ILE A 168 -5.74 -2.08 8.23
C ILE A 168 -6.86 -1.19 7.73
N ARG A 169 -7.08 -1.19 6.41
CA ARG A 169 -8.17 -0.47 5.77
C ARG A 169 -8.96 -1.42 4.88
N ALA A 170 -10.27 -1.45 5.05
CA ALA A 170 -11.20 -2.22 4.25
C ALA A 170 -12.09 -1.29 3.44
N VAL A 171 -12.13 -1.49 2.14
CA VAL A 171 -12.99 -0.76 1.19
C VAL A 171 -13.92 -1.76 0.54
N VAL A 172 -15.19 -1.41 0.39
CA VAL A 172 -16.16 -2.26 -0.30
C VAL A 172 -15.76 -2.42 -1.76
N GLU A 173 -15.68 -3.66 -2.21
CA GLU A 173 -15.45 -4.03 -3.61
C GLU A 173 -16.77 -4.45 -4.27
N GLU A 174 -17.55 -5.31 -3.60
CA GLU A 174 -18.85 -5.79 -4.06
C GLU A 174 -19.82 -5.88 -2.87
N THR A 175 -21.07 -5.42 -3.03
CA THR A 175 -22.09 -5.49 -1.97
C THR A 175 -23.49 -5.61 -2.56
N TYR A 176 -24.41 -6.17 -1.77
CA TYR A 176 -25.85 -6.16 -2.02
C TYR A 176 -26.55 -4.96 -1.37
N SER A 177 -25.83 -4.18 -0.56
CA SER A 177 -26.37 -2.99 0.07
C SER A 177 -26.52 -1.85 -0.92
N SER A 178 -27.65 -1.15 -0.89
CA SER A 178 -27.91 0.09 -1.64
C SER A 178 -27.22 1.30 -1.01
N ASN A 179 -26.80 1.20 0.25
CA ASN A 179 -26.08 2.27 0.95
C ASN A 179 -24.65 2.43 0.44
N ASN A 180 -24.18 3.67 0.41
CA ASN A 180 -22.77 3.96 0.18
C ASN A 180 -21.98 3.74 1.48
N LEU A 181 -21.14 2.69 1.49
CA LEU A 181 -20.42 2.25 2.66
C LEU A 181 -19.02 2.88 2.72
N SER A 182 -18.76 3.65 3.77
CA SER A 182 -17.46 4.28 4.01
C SER A 182 -16.37 3.24 4.32
N PRO A 183 -15.10 3.51 3.96
CA PRO A 183 -13.98 2.66 4.35
C PRO A 183 -13.89 2.51 5.87
N ILE A 184 -13.59 1.29 6.31
CA ILE A 184 -13.36 0.99 7.73
C ILE A 184 -11.85 0.87 7.95
N GLU A 185 -11.35 1.55 8.97
CA GLU A 185 -9.93 1.57 9.32
C GLU A 185 -9.70 1.16 10.77
N SER A 186 -8.64 0.39 11.00
CA SER A 186 -8.20 0.00 12.33
C SER A 186 -6.69 0.11 12.43
N GLN A 187 -6.21 0.77 13.48
CA GLN A 187 -4.79 0.89 13.78
C GLN A 187 -4.42 -0.06 14.93
N ILE A 188 -3.48 -0.95 14.68
CA ILE A 188 -3.01 -1.98 15.60
C ILE A 188 -1.61 -1.61 16.07
N GLN A 189 -1.33 -1.81 17.36
CA GLN A 189 0.02 -1.60 17.89
C GLN A 189 1.01 -2.55 17.22
N GLY A 190 2.22 -2.06 16.96
CA GLY A 190 3.32 -2.86 16.40
C GLY A 190 3.86 -3.91 17.39
N GLY A 191 5.08 -4.40 17.14
CA GLY A 191 5.68 -5.47 17.94
C GLY A 191 5.30 -6.86 17.44
N SER A 192 4.84 -7.73 18.35
CA SER A 192 4.48 -9.13 18.03
C SER A 192 3.06 -9.29 17.48
N SER A 193 2.30 -8.21 17.34
CA SER A 193 0.95 -8.23 16.76
C SER A 193 0.97 -8.78 15.34
N ASN A 194 0.15 -9.81 15.12
CA ASN A 194 0.07 -10.56 13.87
C ASN A 194 -1.39 -10.89 13.47
N MET A 195 -2.37 -10.35 14.21
CA MET A 195 -3.78 -10.64 14.02
C MET A 195 -4.66 -9.47 14.50
N THR A 196 -5.80 -9.27 13.84
CA THR A 196 -6.91 -8.46 14.34
C THR A 196 -8.25 -9.04 13.90
N ILE A 197 -9.32 -8.63 14.58
CA ILE A 197 -10.71 -8.86 14.14
C ILE A 197 -11.27 -7.49 13.74
N LEU A 198 -11.48 -7.31 12.43
CA LEU A 198 -12.13 -6.13 11.89
C LEU A 198 -13.63 -6.27 12.08
N ARG A 199 -14.28 -5.24 12.65
CA ARG A 199 -15.70 -5.28 13.05
C ARG A 199 -16.50 -4.17 12.37
N GLY A 200 -17.82 -4.31 12.39
CA GLY A 200 -18.74 -3.31 11.85
C GLY A 200 -18.84 -3.37 10.32
N LEU A 201 -18.56 -4.54 9.75
CA LEU A 201 -18.64 -4.77 8.31
C LEU A 201 -20.10 -5.04 7.91
N GLN A 202 -20.44 -4.71 6.66
CA GLN A 202 -21.72 -5.02 6.06
C GLN A 202 -21.77 -6.53 5.76
N PRO A 203 -22.88 -7.23 6.10
CA PRO A 203 -23.11 -8.61 5.69
C PRO A 203 -23.14 -8.83 4.18
N GLY A 204 -22.78 -10.05 3.76
CA GLY A 204 -22.77 -10.44 2.34
C GLY A 204 -21.95 -9.52 1.44
N THR A 205 -20.88 -8.92 1.97
CA THR A 205 -20.11 -7.88 1.27
C THR A 205 -18.66 -8.31 1.12
N LYS A 206 -18.13 -8.13 -0.08
CA LYS A 206 -16.72 -8.35 -0.40
C LYS A 206 -15.93 -7.08 -0.13
N TYR A 207 -14.87 -7.22 0.64
CA TYR A 207 -13.98 -6.12 0.98
C TYR A 207 -12.60 -6.31 0.34
N HIS A 208 -12.09 -5.25 -0.28
CA HIS A 208 -10.66 -5.08 -0.56
C HIS A 208 -9.97 -4.60 0.71
N ILE A 209 -9.10 -5.43 1.26
CA ILE A 209 -8.39 -5.19 2.52
C ILE A 209 -6.93 -4.88 2.21
N SER A 210 -6.48 -3.72 2.66
CA SER A 210 -5.09 -3.29 2.60
C SER A 210 -4.51 -3.18 3.99
N ILE A 211 -3.33 -3.77 4.22
CA ILE A 211 -2.56 -3.63 5.45
C ILE A 211 -1.21 -2.98 5.17
N THR A 212 -0.87 -1.95 5.95
CA THR A 212 0.44 -1.28 5.91
C THR A 212 1.15 -1.42 7.25
N ALA A 213 2.48 -1.51 7.23
CA ALA A 213 3.32 -1.45 8.43
C ALA A 213 3.98 -0.08 8.53
N SER A 214 4.10 0.46 9.73
CA SER A 214 4.76 1.75 9.97
C SER A 214 5.89 1.64 10.98
N ASN A 215 6.99 2.35 10.71
CA ASN A 215 8.05 2.63 11.68
C ASN A 215 8.07 4.16 11.95
N ILE A 216 9.05 4.64 12.71
CA ILE A 216 9.13 6.08 13.04
C ILE A 216 9.49 6.99 11.85
N LEU A 217 10.01 6.42 10.75
CA LEU A 217 10.48 7.15 9.58
C LEU A 217 9.49 7.12 8.41
N GLY A 218 8.59 6.14 8.37
CA GLY A 218 7.58 6.04 7.32
C GLY A 218 6.77 4.75 7.36
N SER A 219 5.91 4.62 6.36
CA SER A 219 5.00 3.48 6.17
C SER A 219 5.40 2.66 4.95
N SER A 220 5.02 1.39 4.96
CA SER A 220 5.21 0.48 3.84
C SER A 220 4.20 0.72 2.73
N GLU A 221 4.50 0.15 1.56
CA GLU A 221 3.45 -0.14 0.57
C GLU A 221 2.43 -1.12 1.17
N PRO A 222 1.17 -1.12 0.69
CA PRO A 222 0.13 -1.99 1.21
C PRO A 222 0.32 -3.43 0.73
N ALA A 223 0.09 -4.39 1.63
CA ALA A 223 -0.23 -5.76 1.26
C ALA A 223 -1.76 -5.88 1.12
N ASN A 224 -2.22 -6.38 -0.02
CA ASN A 224 -3.63 -6.43 -0.37
C ASN A 224 -4.14 -7.87 -0.34
N THR A 225 -5.40 -8.03 0.06
CA THR A 225 -6.18 -9.28 0.01
C THR A 225 -7.66 -8.92 -0.07
N THR A 226 -8.49 -9.90 -0.40
CA THR A 226 -9.95 -9.74 -0.36
C THR A 226 -10.56 -10.70 0.64
N GLY A 227 -11.78 -10.40 1.09
CA GLY A 227 -12.54 -11.26 1.99
C GLY A 227 -14.03 -10.97 1.93
N TRP A 228 -14.84 -12.02 2.00
CA TRP A 228 -16.29 -11.94 2.09
C TRP A 228 -16.73 -12.04 3.53
N THR A 229 -17.67 -11.19 3.95
CA THR A 229 -18.44 -11.41 5.18
C THR A 229 -19.53 -12.44 4.95
N LEU A 230 -19.95 -13.14 6.01
CA LEU A 230 -21.08 -14.05 5.91
C LEU A 230 -22.35 -13.29 5.52
N ILE A 231 -23.25 -14.00 4.82
CA ILE A 231 -24.57 -13.49 4.48
C ILE A 231 -25.38 -13.26 5.76
N GLY A 232 -26.05 -12.12 5.86
CA GLY A 232 -26.95 -11.80 6.97
C GLY A 232 -28.36 -12.36 6.75
N PRO A 233 -29.24 -12.27 7.77
CA PRO A 233 -30.64 -12.62 7.58
C PRO A 233 -31.26 -11.75 6.49
N PRO A 234 -32.10 -12.29 5.59
CA PRO A 234 -32.74 -11.50 4.55
C PRO A 234 -33.72 -10.49 5.15
N ASP A 235 -34.05 -9.45 4.39
CA ASP A 235 -35.07 -8.50 4.78
C ASP A 235 -36.44 -9.17 4.88
N LYS A 236 -37.28 -8.69 5.80
CA LYS A 236 -38.63 -9.23 5.97
C LYS A 236 -39.37 -9.08 4.63
N PRO A 237 -39.84 -10.17 4.01
CA PRO A 237 -40.52 -10.08 2.72
C PRO A 237 -41.79 -9.23 2.88
N ALA A 238 -42.12 -8.47 1.84
CA ALA A 238 -43.36 -7.70 1.84
C ALA A 238 -44.56 -8.65 1.96
N MET A 239 -45.60 -8.20 2.66
CA MET A 239 -46.81 -9.00 2.80
C MET A 239 -47.39 -9.29 1.41
N PRO A 240 -47.60 -10.56 1.05
CA PRO A 240 -48.14 -10.91 -0.26
C PRO A 240 -49.53 -10.31 -0.47
N LYS A 241 -49.81 -9.84 -1.69
CA LYS A 241 -51.15 -9.37 -2.06
C LYS A 241 -51.98 -10.53 -2.55
N ILE A 242 -53.15 -10.75 -1.93
CA ILE A 242 -54.12 -11.74 -2.40
C ILE A 242 -54.86 -11.12 -3.59
N LEU A 243 -54.80 -11.77 -4.75
CA LEU A 243 -55.49 -11.29 -5.97
C LEU A 243 -56.88 -11.92 -6.11
N GLU A 244 -57.03 -13.19 -5.76
CA GLU A 244 -58.31 -13.90 -5.81
C GLU A 244 -58.50 -14.82 -4.61
N HIS A 245 -59.76 -14.95 -4.18
CA HIS A 245 -60.17 -15.83 -3.09
C HIS A 245 -61.41 -16.62 -3.52
N GLY A 246 -61.19 -17.85 -3.98
CA GLY A 246 -62.23 -18.77 -4.45
C GLY A 246 -61.91 -20.22 -4.12
N LYS A 247 -61.98 -21.12 -5.11
CA LYS A 247 -61.57 -22.53 -4.98
C LYS A 247 -60.03 -22.67 -4.92
N ASP A 248 -59.34 -21.79 -5.64
CA ASP A 248 -57.89 -21.60 -5.60
C ASP A 248 -57.58 -20.19 -5.05
N MET A 249 -56.40 -20.03 -4.44
CA MET A 249 -55.92 -18.76 -3.90
C MET A 249 -54.71 -18.30 -4.71
N THR A 250 -54.87 -17.25 -5.50
CA THR A 250 -53.79 -16.66 -6.29
C THR A 250 -53.16 -15.52 -5.51
N VAL A 251 -51.85 -15.63 -5.29
CA VAL A 251 -51.08 -14.70 -4.46
C VAL A 251 -50.00 -14.05 -5.31
N MET A 252 -49.93 -12.72 -5.29
CA MET A 252 -48.87 -11.97 -5.96
C MET A 252 -47.72 -11.70 -4.99
N LEU A 253 -46.52 -12.08 -5.42
CA LEU A 253 -45.28 -11.87 -4.69
C LEU A 253 -44.55 -10.67 -5.28
N THR A 254 -44.03 -9.82 -4.41
CA THR A 254 -42.98 -8.88 -4.80
C THR A 254 -41.66 -9.62 -4.81
N GLU A 255 -40.80 -9.32 -5.78
CA GLU A 255 -39.42 -9.79 -5.77
C GLU A 255 -38.77 -9.40 -4.44
N GLY A 256 -38.13 -10.36 -3.79
CA GLY A 256 -37.43 -10.11 -2.54
C GLY A 256 -36.16 -9.32 -2.85
N HIS A 257 -35.93 -8.23 -2.13
CA HIS A 257 -34.65 -7.53 -2.10
C HIS A 257 -33.97 -7.82 -0.76
N SER A 258 -32.65 -7.96 -0.75
CA SER A 258 -31.91 -8.05 0.51
C SER A 258 -30.62 -7.26 0.48
N GLU A 259 -30.44 -6.41 1.49
CA GLU A 259 -29.23 -5.62 1.71
C GLU A 259 -28.06 -6.42 2.30
N TYR A 260 -28.30 -7.70 2.66
CA TYR A 260 -27.39 -8.53 3.45
C TYR A 260 -26.86 -9.78 2.71
N GLY A 261 -27.18 -9.91 1.42
CA GLY A 261 -26.73 -11.02 0.57
C GLY A 261 -27.80 -11.48 -0.43
N PRO A 262 -27.50 -12.49 -1.27
CA PRO A 262 -28.46 -13.03 -2.23
C PRO A 262 -29.58 -13.82 -1.53
N ILE A 263 -30.80 -13.73 -2.07
CA ILE A 263 -31.95 -14.50 -1.59
C ILE A 263 -31.98 -15.86 -2.28
N ALA A 264 -31.93 -16.94 -1.50
CA ALA A 264 -31.92 -18.31 -2.04
C ALA A 264 -33.32 -18.89 -2.32
N HIS A 265 -34.29 -18.67 -1.42
CA HIS A 265 -35.66 -19.18 -1.57
C HIS A 265 -36.64 -18.41 -0.68
N ILE A 266 -37.92 -18.40 -1.08
CA ILE A 266 -39.03 -17.80 -0.31
C ILE A 266 -39.96 -18.93 0.15
N ARG A 267 -40.33 -18.95 1.43
CA ARG A 267 -41.30 -19.91 1.99
C ARG A 267 -42.57 -19.21 2.42
N PHE A 268 -43.73 -19.81 2.13
CA PHE A 268 -45.03 -19.34 2.59
C PHE A 268 -45.59 -20.27 3.66
N LEU A 269 -46.20 -19.70 4.69
CA LEU A 269 -46.83 -20.42 5.78
C LEU A 269 -48.26 -19.90 5.94
N LEU A 270 -49.24 -20.75 5.63
CA LEU A 270 -50.66 -20.45 5.81
C LEU A 270 -51.06 -20.76 7.26
N CYS A 271 -51.14 -19.74 8.12
CA CYS A 271 -51.43 -19.92 9.54
C CYS A 271 -52.92 -19.97 9.91
N LYS A 272 -53.86 -19.72 9.00
CA LYS A 272 -55.30 -19.84 9.31
C LYS A 272 -56.17 -19.91 8.05
N LEU A 273 -56.90 -21.01 7.86
CA LEU A 273 -57.97 -21.11 6.88
C LEU A 273 -59.30 -20.83 7.62
N THR A 274 -59.88 -19.64 7.45
CA THR A 274 -61.20 -19.32 8.01
C THR A 274 -62.25 -19.58 6.93
N LEU A 275 -62.94 -20.73 7.00
CA LEU A 275 -64.01 -21.08 6.06
C LEU A 275 -65.29 -20.32 6.42
N TYR A 276 -65.75 -19.44 5.54
CA TYR A 276 -67.09 -18.84 5.63
C TYR A 276 -68.06 -19.71 4.84
N LEU A 277 -68.95 -20.42 5.53
CA LEU A 277 -70.05 -21.14 4.88
C LEU A 277 -71.05 -20.12 4.31
N PRO A 278 -71.49 -20.26 3.04
CA PRO A 278 -72.57 -19.44 2.52
C PRO A 278 -73.83 -19.72 3.34
N ARG A 279 -74.45 -18.68 3.89
CA ARG A 279 -75.80 -18.78 4.47
C ARG A 279 -76.71 -19.33 3.38
N SER A 280 -77.13 -20.59 3.53
CA SER A 280 -78.16 -21.18 2.69
C SER A 280 -79.38 -20.26 2.70
N MET A 281 -79.84 -19.85 1.52
CA MET A 281 -81.13 -19.19 1.36
C MET A 281 -82.20 -20.04 2.05
N LYS A 282 -82.86 -19.49 3.06
CA LYS A 282 -84.19 -19.97 3.43
C LYS A 282 -85.15 -19.42 2.39
N SER A 283 -85.48 -20.25 1.40
CA SER A 283 -86.59 -20.01 0.49
C SER A 283 -87.88 -20.52 1.14
N ILE A 284 -88.76 -19.55 1.41
CA ILE A 284 -90.23 -19.59 1.64
C ILE A 284 -90.72 -20.49 2.78
#